data_AF-A0A5N5ZGU0-F1
#
_entry.id   AF-A0A5N5ZGU0-F1
#
_cell.length_a   1.000
_cell.length_b   1.000
_cell.length_c   1.000
_cell.angle_alpha   90.00
_cell.angle_beta   90.00
_cell.angle_gamma   90.00
#
_symmetry.space_group_name_H-M   'P 1'
#
loop_
_entity.id
_entity.type
_entity.pdbx_description
1 polymer ?
#
loop_
_entity_poly.entity_id
_entity_poly.type
_entity_poly.pdbx_seq_one_letter_code
_entity_poly.pdbx_strand_id
1 'polypeptide(L)'
;MRVYKDVLVKYAAALFIPMLIFKLFVWTSEYKGIYALTSSLKNASFRIGAEEGIGVFVLLGILLYKLSEHMIYKRYASRIKREEKQQKLTYNGVLYQIDSYSISKSLRTQLKSEIIIQSYYKHETI
;
A
#
# COMPACT_ATOMS: atom_id res chain seq x y z
N MET A 1 13.61 17.84 5.21
CA MET A 1 12.55 16.82 5.39
C MET A 1 12.76 15.72 4.36
N ARG A 2 13.11 14.48 4.74
CA ARG A 2 13.24 13.38 3.76
C ARG A 2 11.86 12.93 3.33
N VAL A 3 11.56 13.04 2.05
CA VAL A 3 10.29 12.57 1.47
C VAL A 3 10.47 11.11 1.06
N TYR A 4 9.75 10.23 1.73
CA TYR A 4 9.79 8.79 1.44
C TYR A 4 8.77 8.45 0.36
N LYS A 5 9.26 8.00 -0.81
CA LYS A 5 8.42 7.72 -1.98
C LYS A 5 7.39 6.63 -1.71
N ASP A 6 7.71 5.64 -0.86
CA ASP A 6 6.79 4.60 -0.47
C ASP A 6 5.57 5.14 0.29
N VAL A 7 5.78 6.11 1.19
CA VAL A 7 4.71 6.75 1.96
C VAL A 7 3.79 7.52 1.02
N LEU A 8 4.36 8.32 0.12
CA LEU A 8 3.59 9.07 -0.88
C LEU A 8 2.71 8.15 -1.73
N VAL A 9 3.26 7.03 -2.22
CA VAL A 9 2.50 6.08 -3.04
C VAL A 9 1.33 5.46 -2.27
N LYS A 10 1.54 5.06 -1.00
CA LYS A 10 0.45 4.51 -0.16
C LYS A 10 -0.68 5.50 0.03
N TYR A 11 -0.37 6.74 0.40
CA TYR A 11 -1.38 7.78 0.60
C TYR A 11 -2.03 8.23 -0.70
N ALA A 12 -1.27 8.31 -1.80
CA ALA A 12 -1.81 8.62 -3.11
C ALA A 12 -2.83 7.55 -3.53
N ALA A 13 -2.49 6.27 -3.40
CA ALA A 13 -3.42 5.18 -3.71
C ALA A 13 -4.66 5.18 -2.81
N ALA A 14 -4.50 5.46 -1.52
CA ALA A 14 -5.60 5.49 -0.55
C ALA A 14 -6.59 6.64 -0.78
N LEU A 15 -6.15 7.75 -1.38
CA LEU A 15 -6.97 8.96 -1.53
C LEU A 15 -7.37 9.24 -2.98
N PHE A 16 -6.42 9.23 -3.91
CA PHE A 16 -6.68 9.58 -5.30
C PHE A 16 -7.52 8.52 -6.01
N ILE A 17 -7.27 7.23 -5.76
CA ILE A 17 -8.00 6.16 -6.47
C ILE A 17 -9.48 6.15 -6.06
N PRO A 18 -9.86 6.15 -4.76
CA PRO A 18 -11.26 6.28 -4.37
C PRO A 18 -11.91 7.56 -4.89
N MET A 19 -11.19 8.69 -4.87
CA MET A 19 -11.68 9.95 -5.40
C MET A 19 -11.97 9.89 -6.91
N LEU A 20 -11.10 9.26 -7.70
CA LEU A 20 -11.31 9.08 -9.14
C LEU A 20 -12.53 8.20 -9.41
N ILE A 21 -12.66 7.09 -8.69
CA ILE A 21 -13.82 6.19 -8.79
C ILE A 21 -15.10 6.95 -8.44
N PHE A 22 -15.10 7.72 -7.35
CA PHE A 22 -16.24 8.54 -6.96
C PHE A 22 -16.61 9.56 -8.04
N LYS A 23 -15.63 10.27 -8.60
CA LYS A 23 -15.87 11.22 -9.69
C LYS A 23 -16.48 10.56 -10.93
N LEU A 24 -16.08 9.34 -11.26
CA LEU A 24 -16.71 8.59 -12.36
C LEU A 24 -18.19 8.32 -12.07
N PHE A 25 -18.53 7.89 -10.85
CA PHE A 25 -19.94 7.68 -10.47
C PHE A 25 -20.77 8.97 -10.51
N VAL A 26 -20.18 10.12 -10.17
CA VAL A 26 -20.85 11.42 -10.26
C VAL A 26 -21.03 11.84 -11.71
N TRP A 27 -20.03 11.59 -12.55
CA TRP A 27 -20.07 11.96 -13.97
C TRP A 27 -21.10 11.18 -14.77
N THR A 28 -21.32 9.90 -14.43
CA THR A 28 -22.36 9.07 -15.04
C THR A 28 -23.75 9.26 -14.43
N SER A 29 -23.91 10.17 -13.47
CA SER A 29 -25.18 10.42 -12.81
C SER A 29 -26.10 11.27 -13.68
N GLU A 30 -27.37 10.89 -13.77
CA GLU A 30 -28.41 11.69 -14.43
C GLU A 30 -28.80 12.94 -13.61
N TYR A 31 -28.40 12.98 -12.34
CA TYR A 31 -28.67 14.07 -11.42
C TYR A 31 -27.56 15.12 -11.43
N LYS A 32 -27.87 16.37 -11.05
CA LYS A 32 -26.90 17.47 -10.94
C LYS A 32 -26.73 17.94 -9.49
N GLY A 33 -25.56 18.52 -9.20
CA GLY A 33 -25.27 19.12 -7.89
C GLY A 33 -25.29 18.09 -6.74
N ILE A 34 -25.88 18.47 -5.60
CA ILE A 34 -25.89 17.62 -4.39
C ILE A 34 -26.60 16.28 -4.64
N TYR A 35 -27.67 16.28 -5.44
CA TYR A 35 -28.42 15.05 -5.77
C TYR A 35 -27.58 14.04 -6.56
N ALA A 36 -26.62 14.51 -7.37
CA ALA A 36 -25.65 13.64 -8.03
C ALA A 36 -24.80 12.90 -6.99
N LEU A 37 -24.31 13.62 -5.98
CA LEU A 37 -23.47 13.06 -4.92
C LEU A 37 -24.22 12.01 -4.10
N THR A 38 -25.42 12.34 -3.62
CA THR A 38 -26.24 11.41 -2.81
C THR A 38 -26.64 10.18 -3.61
N SER A 39 -27.01 10.35 -4.89
CA SER A 39 -27.34 9.23 -5.77
C SER A 39 -26.13 8.34 -6.06
N SER A 40 -24.97 8.94 -6.34
CA SER A 40 -23.72 8.19 -6.58
C SER A 40 -23.23 7.43 -5.35
N LEU A 41 -23.33 8.03 -4.14
CA LEU A 41 -23.04 7.34 -2.87
C LEU A 41 -24.01 6.18 -2.65
N LYS A 42 -25.30 6.42 -2.86
CA LYS A 42 -26.33 5.37 -2.76
C LYS A 42 -26.10 4.24 -3.78
N ASN A 43 -25.64 4.55 -4.99
CA ASN A 43 -25.30 3.52 -5.97
C ASN A 43 -24.07 2.71 -5.56
N ALA A 44 -23.05 3.36 -5.00
CA ALA A 44 -21.86 2.67 -4.48
C ALA A 44 -22.16 1.71 -3.32
N SER A 45 -23.25 1.94 -2.57
CA SER A 45 -23.73 1.06 -1.49
C SER A 45 -24.82 0.09 -1.92
N PHE A 46 -24.95 -0.24 -3.21
CA PHE A 46 -26.00 -1.13 -3.72
C PHE A 46 -27.43 -0.66 -3.37
N ARG A 47 -27.63 0.66 -3.39
CA ARG A 47 -28.90 1.35 -3.13
C ARG A 47 -29.41 1.32 -1.70
N ILE A 48 -28.57 0.89 -0.74
CA ILE A 48 -28.92 0.86 0.69
C ILE A 48 -29.09 2.29 1.23
N GLY A 49 -28.10 3.14 1.02
CA GLY A 49 -28.12 4.53 1.50
C GLY A 49 -26.80 5.26 1.25
N ALA A 50 -26.83 6.59 1.37
CA ALA A 50 -25.66 7.41 1.09
C ALA A 50 -24.58 7.29 2.20
N GLU A 51 -24.98 7.05 3.44
CA GLU A 51 -24.08 6.86 4.59
C GLU A 51 -23.25 5.58 4.42
N GLU A 52 -23.89 4.48 4.02
CA GLU A 52 -23.22 3.22 3.69
C GLU A 52 -22.29 3.41 2.49
N GLY A 53 -22.66 4.28 1.55
CA GLY A 53 -21.83 4.62 0.39
C GLY A 53 -20.50 5.26 0.80
N ILE A 54 -20.54 6.16 1.78
CA ILE A 54 -19.33 6.76 2.37
C ILE A 54 -18.49 5.65 3.02
N GLY A 55 -19.12 4.75 3.77
CA GLY A 55 -18.46 3.59 4.37
C GLY A 55 -17.71 2.73 3.35
N VAL A 56 -18.32 2.44 2.20
CA VAL A 56 -17.68 1.70 1.10
C VAL A 56 -16.42 2.40 0.59
N PHE A 57 -16.46 3.72 0.38
CA PHE A 57 -15.28 4.46 -0.09
C PHE A 57 -14.16 4.53 0.97
N VAL A 58 -14.50 4.62 2.25
CA VAL A 58 -13.52 4.55 3.35
C VAL A 58 -12.85 3.17 3.37
N LEU A 59 -13.63 2.10 3.32
CA LEU A 59 -13.12 0.73 3.26
C LEU A 59 -12.23 0.51 2.03
N LEU A 60 -12.63 1.04 0.88
CA LEU A 60 -11.84 0.98 -0.35
C LEU A 60 -10.50 1.71 -0.20
N GLY A 61 -10.47 2.89 0.42
CA GLY A 61 -9.25 3.61 0.72
C GLY A 61 -8.30 2.83 1.62
N ILE A 62 -8.82 2.22 2.69
CA ILE A 62 -8.04 1.36 3.60
C ILE A 62 -7.49 0.14 2.85
N LEU A 63 -8.31 -0.51 2.03
CA LEU A 63 -7.91 -1.66 1.24
C LEU A 63 -6.77 -1.31 0.28
N LEU A 64 -6.90 -0.19 -0.45
CA LEU A 64 -5.89 0.27 -1.40
C LEU A 64 -4.60 0.70 -0.71
N TYR A 65 -4.68 1.30 0.48
CA TYR A 65 -3.51 1.57 1.31
C TYR A 65 -2.76 0.27 1.63
N LYS A 66 -3.48 -0.77 2.08
CA LYS A 66 -2.90 -2.06 2.45
C LYS A 66 -2.34 -2.82 1.27
N LEU A 67 -3.03 -2.81 0.13
CA LEU A 67 -2.52 -3.39 -1.12
C LEU A 67 -1.24 -2.69 -1.57
N SER A 68 -1.22 -1.36 -1.54
CA SER A 68 -0.04 -0.58 -1.91
C SER A 68 1.14 -0.87 -0.98
N GLU A 69 0.89 -0.94 0.33
CA GLU A 69 1.88 -1.35 1.32
C GLU A 69 2.47 -2.73 1.01
N HIS A 70 1.62 -3.71 0.73
CA HIS A 70 2.06 -5.07 0.38
C HIS A 70 2.88 -5.09 -0.93
N MET A 71 2.44 -4.41 -1.98
CA MET A 71 3.14 -4.36 -3.26
C MET A 71 4.52 -3.70 -3.15
N ILE A 72 4.61 -2.58 -2.42
CA ILE A 72 5.88 -1.90 -2.18
C ILE A 72 6.82 -2.84 -1.44
N TYR A 73 6.35 -3.46 -0.36
CA TYR A 73 7.15 -4.42 0.40
C TYR A 73 7.66 -5.55 -0.48
N LYS A 74 6.78 -6.21 -1.25
CA LYS A 74 7.14 -7.30 -2.16
C LYS A 74 8.21 -6.87 -3.15
N ARG A 75 8.11 -5.66 -3.71
CA ARG A 75 9.10 -5.11 -4.64
C ARG A 75 10.50 -5.00 -4.00
N TYR A 76 10.59 -4.47 -2.79
CA TYR A 76 11.87 -4.35 -2.08
C TYR A 76 12.41 -5.71 -1.63
N ALA A 77 11.56 -6.59 -1.11
CA ALA A 77 11.95 -7.94 -0.72
C ALA A 77 12.49 -8.74 -1.92
N SER A 78 11.82 -8.69 -3.07
CA SER A 78 12.29 -9.33 -4.31
C SER A 78 13.62 -8.74 -4.81
N ARG A 79 13.80 -7.42 -4.68
CA ARG A 79 15.06 -6.76 -5.04
C ARG A 79 16.21 -7.26 -4.15
N ILE A 80 16.01 -7.30 -2.84
CA ILE A 80 17.00 -7.79 -1.87
C ILE A 80 17.37 -9.24 -2.17
N LYS A 81 16.40 -10.14 -2.34
CA LYS A 81 16.66 -11.56 -2.67
C LYS A 81 17.47 -11.73 -3.96
N ARG A 82 17.19 -10.90 -4.96
CA ARG A 82 17.95 -10.91 -6.22
C ARG A 82 19.39 -10.45 -6.00
N GLU A 83 19.59 -9.36 -5.26
CA GLU A 83 20.92 -8.81 -4.98
C GLU A 83 21.73 -9.74 -4.07
N GLU A 84 21.12 -10.37 -3.07
CA GLU A 84 21.74 -11.41 -2.23
C GLU A 84 22.28 -12.56 -3.09
N LYS A 85 21.47 -13.08 -4.01
CA LYS A 85 21.87 -14.17 -4.92
C LYS A 85 22.97 -13.75 -5.91
N GLN A 86 22.91 -12.51 -6.41
CA GLN A 86 23.85 -12.01 -7.43
C GLN A 86 25.21 -11.61 -6.84
N GLN A 87 25.22 -10.99 -5.66
CA GLN A 87 26.41 -10.45 -5.03
C GLN A 87 26.96 -11.34 -3.90
N LYS A 88 26.31 -12.47 -3.61
CA LYS A 88 26.62 -13.36 -2.47
C LYS A 88 26.79 -12.57 -1.16
N LEU A 89 25.90 -11.60 -0.94
CA LEU A 89 25.98 -10.73 0.23
C LEU A 89 25.85 -11.55 1.51
N THR A 90 26.70 -11.24 2.49
CA THR A 90 26.55 -11.78 3.84
C THR A 90 25.34 -11.14 4.52
N TYR A 91 24.81 -11.79 5.57
CA TYR A 91 23.70 -11.30 6.37
C TYR A 91 23.85 -9.82 6.78
N ASN A 92 25.02 -9.43 7.28
CA ASN A 92 25.32 -8.04 7.66
C ASN A 92 25.32 -7.09 6.45
N GLY A 93 25.79 -7.56 5.29
CA GLY A 93 25.75 -6.80 4.04
C GLY A 93 24.32 -6.49 3.60
N VAL A 94 23.41 -7.46 3.73
CA VAL A 94 21.99 -7.25 3.40
C VAL A 94 21.33 -6.24 4.35
N LEU A 95 21.61 -6.34 5.65
CA LEU A 95 21.08 -5.38 6.64
C LEU A 95 21.56 -3.95 6.38
N TYR A 96 22.84 -3.77 6.06
CA TYR A 96 23.41 -2.47 5.71
C TYR A 96 22.76 -1.91 4.44
N GLN A 97 22.53 -2.77 3.45
CA GLN A 97 21.88 -2.38 2.21
C GLN A 97 20.45 -1.87 2.46
N ILE A 98 19.69 -2.52 3.33
CA ILE A 98 18.34 -2.04 3.70
C ILE A 98 18.40 -0.65 4.35
N ASP A 99 19.42 -0.37 5.17
CA ASP A 99 19.60 0.95 5.77
C ASP A 99 19.93 2.04 4.74
N SER A 100 20.60 1.67 3.65
CA SER A 100 20.92 2.58 2.55
C SER A 100 19.68 3.00 1.74
N TYR A 101 18.59 2.23 1.80
CA TYR A 101 17.38 2.56 1.06
C TYR A 101 16.67 3.79 1.63
N SER A 102 16.28 4.68 0.70
CA SER A 102 15.44 5.85 0.99
C SER A 102 13.96 5.44 1.14
N ILE A 103 13.69 4.55 2.09
CA ILE A 103 12.37 4.02 2.44
C ILE A 103 11.96 4.46 3.85
N SER A 104 10.65 4.42 4.12
CA SER A 104 10.15 4.71 5.46
C SER A 104 10.73 3.79 6.54
N LYS A 105 10.75 4.31 7.77
CA LYS A 105 11.18 3.53 8.96
C LYS A 105 10.37 2.25 9.12
N SER A 106 9.05 2.32 8.94
CA SER A 106 8.16 1.16 9.05
C SER A 106 8.52 0.05 8.05
N LEU A 107 8.64 0.39 6.76
CA LEU A 107 9.01 -0.58 5.73
C LEU A 107 10.40 -1.17 5.97
N ARG A 108 11.34 -0.33 6.41
CA ARG A 108 12.70 -0.75 6.76
C ARG A 108 12.70 -1.77 7.89
N THR A 109 11.98 -1.49 8.98
CA THR A 109 11.85 -2.41 10.11
C THR A 109 11.25 -3.73 9.66
N GLN A 110 10.21 -3.70 8.83
CA GLN A 110 9.55 -4.90 8.31
C GLN A 110 10.50 -5.78 7.46
N LEU A 111 11.30 -5.16 6.58
CA LEU A 111 12.28 -5.89 5.76
C LEU A 111 13.39 -6.52 6.63
N LYS A 112 13.90 -5.77 7.62
CA LYS A 112 14.92 -6.29 8.54
C LYS A 112 14.40 -7.45 9.38
N SER A 113 13.20 -7.33 9.94
CA SER A 113 12.62 -8.39 10.76
C SER A 113 12.47 -9.70 9.99
N GLU A 114 12.05 -9.64 8.72
CA GLU A 114 11.92 -10.84 7.89
C GLU A 114 13.27 -11.54 7.70
N ILE A 115 14.34 -10.79 7.44
CA ILE A 115 15.68 -11.36 7.23
C ILE A 115 16.25 -11.94 8.52
N ILE A 116 16.06 -11.25 9.65
CA ILE A 116 16.45 -11.77 10.97
C ILE A 116 15.77 -13.13 11.21
N ILE A 117 14.45 -13.19 11.02
CA ILE A 117 13.67 -14.43 11.20
C ILE A 117 14.15 -15.53 10.24
N GLN A 118 14.36 -15.21 8.95
CA GLN A 118 14.85 -16.19 7.97
C GLN A 118 16.24 -16.72 8.33
N SER A 119 17.13 -15.86 8.83
CA SER A 119 18.48 -16.27 9.26
C SER A 119 18.43 -17.21 10.47
N TYR A 120 17.54 -16.93 11.43
CA TYR A 120 17.35 -17.76 12.62
C TYR A 120 16.91 -19.19 12.26
N TYR A 121 15.86 -19.33 11.44
CA TYR A 121 15.37 -20.67 11.03
C TYR A 121 16.38 -21.46 10.19
N LYS A 122 17.25 -20.78 9.43
CA LYS A 122 18.29 -21.43 8.62
C LYS A 122 19.40 -22.04 9.49
N HIS A 123 19.59 -21.54 10.71
CA HIS A 123 20.56 -22.07 11.66
C HIS A 123 20.03 -23.26 12.48
N GLU A 124 18.71 -23.41 12.64
CA GLU A 124 18.09 -24.55 13.35
C GLU A 124 17.95 -25.82 12.49
N THR A 125 18.19 -25.73 11.18
CA THR A 125 18.03 -26.85 10.22
C THR A 125 19.34 -27.54 9.82
N ILE A 126 20.42 -27.34 10.59
CA ILE A 126 21.72 -27.99 10.41
C ILE A 126 22.02 -28.92 11.59
#